data_AF-A0A2V9KES2-F1
#
_entry.id   AF-A0A2V9KES2-F1
#
_cell.length_a   1.000
_cell.length_b   1.000
_cell.length_c   1.000
_cell.angle_alpha   90.00
_cell.angle_beta   90.00
_cell.angle_gamma   90.00
#
_symmetry.space_group_name_H-M   'P 1'
#
loop_
_entity.id
_entity.type
_entity.pdbx_description
1 polymer ?
#
loop_
_entity_poly.entity_id
_entity_poly.type
_entity_poly.pdbx_seq_one_letter_code
_entity_poly.pdbx_strand_id
1 'polypeptide(L)'
;MESPDAVVPTPDDRTIAMLAHVLQIFSGLWPPLIIYLVKRKSQFVAFHALQALLFQIVLLVGWTLAMGIFAAIFIFMMSQVGKSGESNGPPLALLICIPVIWGLLLSKWVLSVIVGIVYGIRASKGESAQYPIIGGWARRLAGYVMRSAPSPARPEG
;
A
#
# COMPACT_ATOMS: atom_id res chain seq x y z
N MET A 1 18.25 26.81 18.86
CA MET A 1 17.99 25.36 18.72
C MET A 1 18.23 25.03 17.26
N GLU A 2 19.47 24.71 16.89
CA GLU A 2 19.77 24.19 15.55
C GLU A 2 18.93 22.93 15.33
N SER A 3 18.06 22.96 14.32
CA SER A 3 17.46 21.74 13.81
C SER A 3 18.61 20.87 13.31
N PRO A 4 18.80 19.63 13.81
CA PRO A 4 19.85 18.75 13.29
C PRO A 4 19.69 18.70 11.78
N ASP A 5 20.75 19.06 11.06
CA ASP A 5 20.79 19.23 9.61
C ASP A 5 19.90 18.18 8.95
N ALA A 6 18.80 18.62 8.32
CA ALA A 6 17.96 17.73 7.54
C ALA A 6 18.84 17.19 6.41
N VAL A 7 19.43 16.01 6.62
CA VAL A 7 20.32 15.36 5.65
C VAL A 7 19.57 15.30 4.33
N VAL A 8 20.03 16.10 3.37
CA VAL A 8 19.43 16.18 2.05
C VAL A 8 19.48 14.78 1.43
N PRO A 9 18.34 14.21 0.98
CA PRO A 9 18.33 12.86 0.42
C PRO A 9 19.28 12.78 -0.75
N THR A 10 20.16 11.77 -0.72
CA THR A 10 21.09 11.49 -1.81
C THR A 10 20.34 11.06 -3.08
N PRO A 11 20.94 11.13 -4.28
CA PRO A 11 20.33 10.60 -5.49
C PRO A 11 19.93 9.11 -5.40
N ASP A 12 20.71 8.29 -4.69
CA ASP A 12 20.36 6.88 -4.41
C ASP A 12 19.11 6.78 -3.54
N ASP A 13 19.02 7.58 -2.46
CA ASP A 13 17.85 7.60 -1.58
C ASP A 13 16.56 7.96 -2.34
N ARG A 14 16.63 8.93 -3.25
CA ARG A 14 15.49 9.33 -4.09
C ARG A 14 15.05 8.22 -5.02
N THR A 15 16.00 7.54 -5.65
CA THR A 15 15.74 6.41 -6.54
C THR A 15 15.09 5.26 -5.77
N ILE A 16 15.63 4.88 -4.62
CA ILE A 16 15.10 3.76 -3.83
C ILE A 16 13.73 4.11 -3.23
N ALA A 17 13.53 5.35 -2.76
CA ALA A 17 12.24 5.81 -2.27
C ALA A 17 11.17 5.79 -3.38
N MET A 18 11.51 6.21 -4.60
CA MET A 18 10.64 6.08 -5.76
C MET A 18 10.32 4.61 -6.07
N LEU A 19 11.32 3.73 -6.04
CA LEU A 19 11.13 2.29 -6.28
C LEU A 19 10.18 1.66 -5.25
N ALA A 20 10.19 2.10 -4.00
CA ALA A 20 9.23 1.63 -3.00
C ALA A 20 7.77 1.89 -3.42
N HIS A 21 7.50 3.02 -4.07
CA HIS A 21 6.16 3.39 -4.57
C HIS A 21 5.82 2.76 -5.91
N VAL A 22 6.80 2.56 -6.80
CA VAL A 22 6.57 1.96 -8.13
C VAL A 22 6.41 0.45 -8.04
N LEU A 23 7.29 -0.23 -7.31
CA LEU A 23 7.30 -1.69 -7.25
C LEU A 23 6.07 -2.25 -6.51
N GLN A 24 5.50 -1.49 -5.56
CA GLN A 24 4.27 -1.91 -4.89
C GLN A 24 3.07 -2.07 -5.84
N ILE A 25 3.08 -1.42 -7.02
CA ILE A 25 2.01 -1.52 -8.02
C ILE A 25 1.90 -2.96 -8.53
N PHE A 26 3.04 -3.63 -8.74
CA PHE A 26 3.11 -4.95 -9.35
C PHE A 26 3.17 -6.08 -8.31
N SER A 27 3.88 -5.85 -7.20
CA SER A 27 4.18 -6.91 -6.23
C SER A 27 3.58 -6.66 -4.85
N GLY A 28 2.72 -5.64 -4.72
CA GLY A 28 1.96 -5.35 -3.50
C GLY A 28 2.85 -4.96 -2.32
N LEU A 29 2.65 -5.61 -1.18
CA LEU A 29 3.32 -5.28 0.08
C LEU A 29 4.81 -5.67 0.14
N TRP A 30 5.26 -6.59 -0.73
CA TRP A 30 6.58 -7.20 -0.61
C TRP A 30 7.74 -6.22 -0.89
N PRO A 31 7.77 -5.48 -2.02
CA PRO A 31 8.85 -4.53 -2.27
C PRO A 31 9.01 -3.45 -1.20
N PRO A 32 7.95 -2.73 -0.76
CA PRO A 32 8.12 -1.70 0.26
C PRO A 32 8.54 -2.29 1.62
N LEU A 33 8.11 -3.51 1.97
CA LEU A 33 8.60 -4.21 3.16
C LEU A 33 10.09 -4.51 3.07
N ILE A 34 10.54 -5.10 1.95
CA ILE A 34 11.96 -5.44 1.75
C ILE A 34 12.81 -4.17 1.77
N ILE A 35 12.41 -3.13 1.04
CA ILE A 35 13.13 -1.86 0.99
C ILE A 35 13.19 -1.23 2.39
N TYR A 36 12.10 -1.26 3.14
CA TYR A 36 12.08 -0.78 4.51
C TYR A 36 13.08 -1.53 5.40
N LEU A 37 13.12 -2.86 5.33
CA LEU A 37 14.02 -3.69 6.13
C LEU A 37 15.50 -3.55 5.73
N VAL A 38 15.79 -3.29 4.46
CA VAL A 38 17.18 -3.14 3.98
C VAL A 38 17.70 -1.72 4.20
N LYS A 39 16.88 -0.69 3.93
CA LYS A 39 17.29 0.72 3.94
C LYS A 39 16.73 1.51 5.13
N ARG A 40 16.35 0.83 6.22
CA ARG A 40 15.87 1.42 7.50
C ARG A 40 16.73 2.52 8.12
N LYS A 41 18.04 2.56 7.82
CA LYS A 41 18.95 3.61 8.33
C LYS A 41 18.80 4.94 7.58
N SER A 42 18.31 4.92 6.34
CA SER A 42 17.99 6.14 5.59
C SER A 42 16.59 6.59 5.97
N GLN A 43 16.49 7.69 6.72
CA GLN A 43 15.19 8.18 7.22
C GLN A 43 14.22 8.48 6.08
N PHE A 44 14.73 9.05 4.98
CA PHE A 44 13.95 9.36 3.78
C PHE A 44 13.40 8.08 3.12
N VAL A 45 14.26 7.10 2.84
CA VAL A 45 13.85 5.84 2.21
C VAL A 45 12.91 5.06 3.13
N ALA A 46 13.25 4.96 4.42
CA ALA A 46 12.44 4.27 5.42
C ALA A 46 11.03 4.89 5.52
N PHE A 47 10.92 6.22 5.45
CA PHE A 47 9.63 6.90 5.46
C PHE A 47 8.78 6.55 4.23
N HIS A 48 9.33 6.68 3.01
CA HIS A 48 8.60 6.36 1.77
C HIS A 48 8.23 4.87 1.67
N ALA A 49 9.13 3.98 2.07
CA ALA A 49 8.89 2.55 2.08
C ALA A 49 7.81 2.16 3.09
N LEU A 50 7.83 2.74 4.30
CA LEU A 50 6.79 2.50 5.30
C LEU A 50 5.43 3.05 4.86
N GLN A 51 5.38 4.20 4.19
CA GLN A 51 4.13 4.73 3.62
C GLN A 51 3.52 3.79 2.58
N ALA A 52 4.34 3.34 1.61
CA ALA A 52 3.90 2.40 0.59
C ALA A 52 3.42 1.08 1.20
N LEU A 53 4.13 0.58 2.22
CA LEU A 53 3.76 -0.62 2.97
C LEU A 53 2.40 -0.46 3.68
N LEU A 54 2.23 0.63 4.44
CA LEU A 54 0.97 0.90 5.16
C LEU A 54 -0.21 1.06 4.20
N PHE A 55 0.01 1.70 3.05
CA PHE A 55 -1.00 1.80 2.01
C PHE A 55 -1.42 0.45 1.46
N GLN A 56 -0.48 -0.44 1.14
CA GLN A 56 -0.81 -1.80 0.70
C GLN A 56 -1.55 -2.59 1.77
N ILE A 57 -1.21 -2.43 3.06
CA ILE A 57 -1.93 -3.06 4.16
C ILE A 57 -3.37 -2.53 4.26
N VAL A 58 -3.56 -1.21 4.25
CA VAL A 58 -4.90 -0.60 4.30
C VAL A 58 -5.74 -1.03 3.11
N LEU A 59 -5.14 -1.03 1.92
CA LEU A 59 -5.80 -1.45 0.68
C LEU A 59 -6.18 -2.94 0.72
N LEU A 60 -5.29 -3.80 1.23
CA LEU A 60 -5.54 -5.24 1.39
C LEU A 60 -6.69 -5.52 2.37
N VAL A 61 -6.71 -4.84 3.52
CA VAL A 61 -7.76 -5.00 4.52
C VAL A 61 -9.11 -4.54 3.96
N GLY A 62 -9.17 -3.33 3.40
CA GLY A 62 -10.40 -2.80 2.79
C GLY A 62 -10.91 -3.68 1.66
N TRP A 63 -10.00 -4.18 0.82
CA TRP A 63 -10.30 -5.13 -0.25
C TRP A 63 -10.91 -6.44 0.25
N THR A 64 -10.28 -7.04 1.26
CA THR A 64 -10.71 -8.32 1.84
C THR A 64 -12.08 -8.21 2.48
N LEU A 65 -12.36 -7.10 3.18
CA LEU A 65 -13.68 -6.84 3.76
C LEU A 65 -14.75 -6.65 2.68
N ALA A 66 -14.47 -5.85 1.65
CA ALA A 66 -15.40 -5.64 0.54
C ALA A 66 -15.74 -6.94 -0.19
N MET A 67 -14.73 -7.76 -0.48
CA MET A 67 -14.91 -9.07 -1.10
C MET A 67 -15.63 -10.08 -0.20
N GLY A 68 -15.36 -10.07 1.11
CA GLY A 68 -16.06 -10.92 2.07
C GLY A 68 -17.56 -10.60 2.16
N ILE A 69 -17.91 -9.31 2.22
CA ILE A 69 -19.32 -8.86 2.21
C ILE A 69 -20.00 -9.27 0.89
N PHE A 70 -19.33 -9.01 -0.23
CA PHE A 70 -19.84 -9.38 -1.55
C PHE A 70 -20.06 -10.91 -1.67
N ALA A 71 -19.10 -11.72 -1.21
CA ALA A 71 -19.20 -13.17 -1.22
C ALA A 71 -20.37 -13.68 -0.34
N ALA A 72 -20.58 -13.08 0.84
CA ALA A 72 -21.70 -13.44 1.71
C ALA A 72 -23.06 -13.16 1.04
N ILE A 73 -23.20 -12.00 0.38
CA ILE A 73 -24.40 -11.64 -0.39
C ILE A 73 -24.58 -12.62 -1.57
N PHE A 74 -23.52 -12.92 -2.30
CA PHE A 74 -23.56 -13.83 -3.44
C PHE A 74 -24.01 -15.25 -3.03
N ILE A 75 -23.42 -15.80 -1.96
CA ILE A 75 -23.79 -17.12 -1.43
C ILE A 75 -25.27 -17.14 -1.01
N PHE A 76 -25.73 -16.07 -0.34
CA PHE A 76 -27.13 -15.94 0.04
C PHE A 76 -28.07 -15.92 -1.17
N MET A 77 -27.74 -15.17 -2.23
CA MET A 77 -28.53 -15.12 -3.47
C MET A 77 -28.56 -16.48 -4.17
N MET A 78 -27.42 -17.17 -4.29
CA MET A 78 -27.33 -18.48 -4.95
C MET A 78 -28.11 -19.58 -4.22
N SER A 79 -28.24 -19.49 -2.89
CA SER A 79 -29.07 -20.40 -2.10
C SER A 79 -30.57 -20.33 -2.44
N GLN A 80 -31.04 -19.19 -2.99
CA GLN A 80 -32.43 -19.03 -3.41
C GLN A 80 -32.70 -19.59 -4.82
N VAL A 81 -31.69 -19.66 -5.69
CA VAL A 81 -31.81 -20.12 -7.08
C VAL A 81 -32.21 -21.60 -7.18
N GLY A 82 -31.79 -22.44 -6.23
CA GLY A 82 -32.15 -23.87 -6.21
C GLY A 82 -33.63 -24.14 -5.89
N LYS A 83 -34.39 -23.13 -5.44
CA LYS A 83 -35.80 -23.27 -5.05
C LYS A 83 -36.79 -22.78 -6.12
N SER A 84 -36.32 -22.04 -7.13
CA SER A 84 -37.20 -21.31 -8.05
C SER A 84 -37.68 -22.09 -9.27
N GLY A 85 -37.36 -23.39 -9.41
CA GLY A 85 -37.99 -24.31 -10.37
C GLY A 85 -37.82 -24.01 -11.87
N GLU A 86 -37.26 -22.86 -12.24
CA GLU A 86 -37.24 -22.36 -13.61
C GLU A 86 -35.95 -21.59 -13.90
N SER A 87 -35.13 -22.08 -14.83
CA SER A 87 -34.43 -21.24 -15.83
C SER A 87 -33.53 -22.05 -16.77
N ASN A 88 -33.74 -21.89 -18.08
CA ASN A 88 -32.86 -22.34 -19.18
C ASN A 88 -31.76 -21.30 -19.52
N GLY A 89 -31.23 -20.57 -18.53
CA GLY A 89 -30.23 -19.52 -18.75
C GLY A 89 -29.24 -19.36 -17.58
N PRO A 90 -28.11 -18.66 -17.78
CA PRO A 90 -27.16 -18.38 -16.70
C PRO A 90 -27.86 -17.60 -15.58
N PRO A 91 -27.68 -17.96 -14.30
CA PRO A 91 -28.27 -17.22 -13.19
C PRO A 91 -27.93 -15.73 -13.30
N LEU A 92 -28.93 -14.85 -13.26
CA LEU A 92 -28.75 -13.39 -13.33
C LEU A 92 -27.72 -12.87 -12.31
N ALA A 93 -27.60 -13.57 -11.18
CA ALA A 93 -26.56 -13.35 -10.19
C ALA A 93 -25.14 -13.34 -10.81
N LEU A 94 -24.80 -14.26 -11.72
CA LEU A 94 -23.48 -14.32 -12.36
C LEU A 94 -23.22 -13.12 -13.28
N LEU A 95 -24.24 -12.68 -14.03
CA LEU A 95 -24.12 -11.54 -14.94
C LEU A 95 -23.87 -10.22 -14.21
N ILE A 96 -24.38 -10.07 -13.00
CA ILE A 96 -24.13 -8.89 -12.15
C ILE A 96 -22.82 -9.04 -11.38
N CYS A 97 -22.54 -10.24 -10.88
CA CYS A 97 -21.39 -10.47 -10.01
C CYS A 97 -20.05 -10.37 -10.74
N ILE A 98 -19.96 -10.85 -11.99
CA ILE A 98 -18.71 -10.81 -12.75
C ILE A 98 -18.24 -9.36 -12.98
N PRO A 99 -19.05 -8.43 -13.51
CA PRO A 99 -18.68 -7.02 -13.64
C PRO A 99 -18.35 -6.35 -12.30
N VAL A 100 -19.06 -6.70 -11.22
CA VAL A 100 -18.78 -6.13 -9.88
C VAL A 100 -17.42 -6.59 -9.37
N ILE A 101 -17.09 -7.88 -9.48
CA ILE A 101 -15.77 -8.41 -9.10
C ILE A 101 -14.66 -7.72 -9.90
N TRP A 102 -14.81 -7.65 -11.22
CA TRP A 102 -13.83 -6.99 -12.09
C TRP A 102 -13.70 -5.50 -11.79
N GLY A 103 -14.83 -4.80 -11.60
CA GLY A 103 -14.87 -3.39 -11.25
C GLY A 103 -14.16 -3.11 -9.93
N LEU A 104 -14.40 -3.94 -8.91
CA LEU A 104 -13.68 -3.87 -7.65
C LEU A 104 -12.17 -4.12 -7.89
N LEU A 105 -11.79 -5.15 -8.65
CA LEU A 105 -10.38 -5.52 -8.87
C LEU A 105 -9.63 -4.39 -9.57
N LEU A 106 -10.25 -3.83 -10.61
CA LEU A 106 -9.74 -2.68 -11.34
C LEU A 106 -9.64 -1.44 -10.45
N SER A 107 -10.65 -1.17 -9.61
CA SER A 107 -10.62 -0.04 -8.67
C SER A 107 -9.43 -0.15 -7.72
N LYS A 108 -9.18 -1.34 -7.16
CA LYS A 108 -8.02 -1.60 -6.30
C LYS A 108 -6.71 -1.36 -7.05
N TRP A 109 -6.60 -1.85 -8.27
CA TRP A 109 -5.39 -1.71 -9.07
C TRP A 109 -5.14 -0.25 -9.49
N VAL A 110 -6.16 0.45 -9.98
CA VAL A 110 -6.09 1.86 -10.38
C VAL A 110 -5.68 2.74 -9.21
N LEU A 111 -6.25 2.53 -8.01
CA LEU A 111 -5.84 3.29 -6.82
C LEU A 111 -4.35 3.06 -6.50
N SER A 112 -3.88 1.82 -6.62
CA SER A 112 -2.47 1.49 -6.42
C SER A 112 -1.56 2.17 -7.44
N VAL A 113 -1.97 2.25 -8.71
CA VAL A 113 -1.23 2.93 -9.78
C VAL A 113 -1.15 4.43 -9.50
N ILE A 114 -2.29 5.09 -9.26
CA ILE A 114 -2.35 6.54 -9.04
C ILE A 114 -1.44 6.91 -7.87
N VAL A 115 -1.60 6.23 -6.74
CA VAL A 115 -0.82 6.50 -5.54
C VAL A 115 0.67 6.17 -5.76
N GLY A 116 0.99 5.01 -6.34
CA GLY A 116 2.37 4.62 -6.61
C GLY A 116 3.11 5.59 -7.54
N ILE A 117 2.45 6.05 -8.61
CA ILE A 117 3.05 6.99 -9.55
C ILE A 117 3.19 8.40 -8.95
N VAL A 118 2.13 8.94 -8.35
CA VAL A 118 2.16 10.30 -7.78
C VAL A 118 3.22 10.41 -6.69
N TYR A 119 3.27 9.45 -5.77
CA TYR A 119 4.25 9.48 -4.68
C TYR A 119 5.64 9.02 -5.11
N GLY A 120 5.75 8.19 -6.14
CA GLY A 120 7.03 7.88 -6.79
C GLY A 120 7.67 9.13 -7.41
N ILE A 121 6.90 9.94 -8.14
CA ILE A 121 7.39 11.20 -8.72
C ILE A 121 7.80 12.20 -7.63
N ARG A 122 7.06 12.29 -6.53
CA ARG A 122 7.42 13.18 -5.43
C ARG A 122 8.68 12.70 -4.70
N ALA A 123 8.81 11.39 -4.50
CA ALA A 123 10.00 10.78 -3.93
C ALA A 123 11.25 11.00 -4.81
N SER A 124 11.12 10.91 -6.14
CA SER A 124 12.23 11.15 -7.07
C SER A 124 12.72 12.61 -7.03
N LYS A 125 11.84 13.56 -6.73
CA LYS A 125 12.18 14.97 -6.47
C LYS A 125 12.83 15.22 -5.10
N GLY A 126 12.88 14.20 -4.23
CA GLY A 126 13.37 14.35 -2.85
C GLY A 126 12.33 14.95 -1.89
N GLU A 127 11.07 15.04 -2.29
CA GLU A 127 10.00 15.54 -1.42
C GLU A 127 9.55 14.43 -0.45
N SER A 128 9.54 14.73 0.86
CA SER A 128 8.96 13.87 1.91
C SER A 128 7.43 13.93 1.92
N ALA A 129 6.84 13.62 0.77
CA ALA A 129 5.42 13.70 0.49
C ALA A 129 4.58 12.75 1.33
N GLN A 130 3.45 13.24 1.81
CA GLN A 130 2.61 12.53 2.76
C GLN A 130 1.34 12.05 2.10
N TYR A 131 1.01 10.76 2.25
CA TYR A 131 -0.32 10.25 1.88
C TYR A 131 -1.35 10.99 2.74
N PRO A 132 -2.39 11.63 2.18
CA PRO A 132 -3.29 12.49 2.95
C PRO A 132 -3.98 11.74 4.10
N ILE A 133 -4.31 10.46 3.91
CA ILE A 133 -5.01 9.64 4.92
C ILE A 133 -4.04 8.88 5.83
N ILE A 134 -2.87 8.47 5.32
CA ILE A 134 -1.96 7.51 5.98
C ILE A 134 -0.66 8.16 6.47
N GLY A 135 -0.31 9.35 5.96
CA GLY A 135 0.96 10.02 6.23
C GLY A 135 1.20 10.34 7.71
N GLY A 136 0.13 10.67 8.44
CA GLY A 136 0.20 10.85 9.89
C GLY A 136 0.64 9.60 10.65
N TRP A 137 0.15 8.42 10.24
CA TRP A 137 0.51 7.14 10.85
C TRP A 137 1.92 6.74 10.47
N ALA A 138 2.29 6.92 9.19
CA ALA A 138 3.64 6.65 8.71
C ALA A 138 4.71 7.48 9.45
N ARG A 139 4.49 8.79 9.67
CA ARG A 139 5.41 9.62 10.46
C ARG A 139 5.60 9.11 11.89
N ARG A 140 4.50 8.77 12.56
CA ARG A 140 4.52 8.28 13.94
C ARG A 140 5.28 6.96 14.02
N LEU A 141 4.94 6.00 13.17
CA LEU A 141 5.57 4.69 13.13
C LEU A 141 7.05 4.77 12.74
N ALA A 142 7.40 5.58 11.74
CA ALA A 142 8.80 5.82 11.38
C ALA A 142 9.58 6.40 12.57
N GLY A 143 9.02 7.39 13.28
CA GLY A 143 9.65 7.97 14.47
C GLY A 143 9.82 6.98 15.62
N TYR A 144 8.87 6.05 15.83
CA TYR A 144 9.03 5.00 16.84
C TYR A 144 10.10 3.98 16.45
N VAL A 145 10.06 3.47 15.21
CA VAL A 145 11.01 2.44 14.75
C VAL A 145 12.44 2.96 14.64
N MET A 146 12.63 4.21 14.21
CA MET A 146 13.97 4.80 14.15
C MET A 146 14.56 5.07 15.54
N ARG A 147 13.71 5.35 16.54
CA ARG A 147 14.16 5.52 17.94
C ARG A 147 14.47 4.19 18.65
N SER A 148 13.88 3.08 18.21
CA SER A 148 14.10 1.76 18.79
C SER A 148 15.23 0.96 18.12
N ALA A 149 15.81 1.47 17.02
CA ALA A 149 16.98 0.87 16.41
C ALA A 149 18.24 1.11 17.30
N PRO A 150 19.07 0.09 17.57
CA PRO A 150 20.32 0.28 18.29
C PRO A 150 21.16 1.34 17.60
N SER A 151 21.64 2.33 18.36
CA SER A 151 22.58 3.34 17.85
C SER A 151 23.77 2.60 17.24
N PRO A 152 24.27 2.99 16.04
CA PRO A 152 25.55 2.48 15.58
C PRO A 152 26.58 2.76 16.67
N ALA A 153 27.31 1.72 17.08
CA ALA A 153 28.44 1.88 17.99
C ALA A 153 29.36 2.92 17.37
N ARG A 154 29.71 3.95 18.17
CA ARG A 154 30.64 4.99 17.76
C ARG A 154 31.95 4.27 17.39
N PRO A 155 32.57 4.54 16.21
CA PRO A 155 33.89 4.00 15.96
C PRO A 155 34.81 4.49 17.08
N GLU A 156 35.35 3.55 17.84
CA GLU A 156 36.32 3.80 18.89
C GLU A 156 37.67 4.01 18.20
N GLY A 157 38.14 5.26 18.14
CA GLY A 157 39.52 5.60 17.74
C GLY A 157 39.74 5.76 16.24
#